data_AF-A0A7S2QJP7-F1
#
_entry.id   AF-A0A7S2QJP7-F1
#
_cell.length_a   1.000
_cell.length_b   1.000
_cell.length_c   1.000
_cell.angle_alpha   90.00
_cell.angle_beta   90.00
_cell.angle_gamma   90.00
#
_symmetry.space_group_name_H-M   'P 1'
#
loop_
_entity.id
_entity.type
_entity.pdbx_description
1 polymer ?
#
loop_
_entity_poly.entity_id
_entity_poly.type
_entity_poly.pdbx_seq_one_letter_code
_entity_poly.pdbx_strand_id
1 'polypeptide(L)'
;AMSVLSGLFSLFGPGEQPVPSAEQEGQLLSPLASPRRTSTHAPFRSRCSERGVDPADETYPVKLVAFDMDETLTLLSYMIEEGDTEEVIKEVTKVCFETPWVQGSRIEKLQKMLEDLQLGSQGQKITLAVLTRNSAGAKAVLKLLQAADLAKYFSIVWTLPWRPKMENGAYRDGTEWVMFDPPINKVADHKADVLEEVAKHPSQWFPQLLGSNSHELDHLTSLKLEGIVLVDDQRANFQSSSGAQVKRYCKVARYDEVYRDCGPLNQMGGIGAHSDKDFETLRAFVESPWQYPYESLPDPALSVSRAPTDRSAPLLRPSSREFGSAPSLARPSSVASLCRDASAVDEPERPKAPRIRKSARALGDEPPPAA
;
A
#
# COMPACT_ATOMS: atom_id res chain seq x y z
N ALA A 1 -10.52 38.41 -0.38
CA ALA A 1 -9.74 37.44 -1.17
C ALA A 1 -9.91 36.00 -0.67
N MET A 2 -11.13 35.60 -0.27
CA MET A 2 -11.48 34.23 0.12
C MET A 2 -12.82 33.92 -0.53
N SER A 3 -12.86 33.04 -1.54
CA SER A 3 -14.07 32.41 -2.11
C SER A 3 -13.76 31.67 -3.43
N VAL A 4 -12.73 30.82 -3.47
CA VAL A 4 -12.57 29.86 -4.60
C VAL A 4 -13.12 28.47 -4.21
N LEU A 5 -13.30 28.19 -2.91
CA LEU A 5 -13.85 26.93 -2.41
C LEU A 5 -15.37 26.97 -2.10
N SER A 6 -16.00 28.14 -2.01
CA SER A 6 -17.46 28.25 -1.76
C SER A 6 -18.32 27.90 -2.98
N GLY A 7 -17.75 27.98 -4.21
CA GLY A 7 -18.41 27.53 -5.43
C GLY A 7 -18.46 26.00 -5.59
N LEU A 8 -17.79 25.25 -4.71
CA LEU A 8 -17.62 23.80 -4.83
C LEU A 8 -18.63 22.96 -4.03
N PHE A 9 -19.57 23.59 -3.29
CA PHE A 9 -20.53 22.86 -2.43
C PHE A 9 -22.02 23.23 -2.60
N SER A 10 -22.40 23.96 -3.65
CA SER A 10 -23.83 24.23 -3.95
C SER A 10 -24.40 23.19 -4.93
N LEU A 11 -24.59 21.95 -4.46
CA LEU A 11 -25.32 20.89 -5.15
C LEU A 11 -26.24 20.10 -4.18
N PHE A 12 -26.87 20.81 -3.25
CA PHE A 12 -28.11 20.34 -2.63
C PHE A 12 -29.23 21.31 -3.01
N GLY A 13 -30.02 20.93 -4.01
CA GLY A 13 -31.33 21.52 -4.20
C GLY A 13 -32.25 21.20 -3.00
N PRO A 14 -33.29 21.99 -2.74
CA PRO A 14 -34.26 21.67 -1.69
C PRO A 14 -35.03 20.41 -2.11
N GLY A 15 -34.53 19.26 -1.65
CA GLY A 15 -35.15 17.95 -1.84
C GLY A 15 -36.29 17.75 -0.87
N GLU A 16 -37.40 17.26 -1.42
CA GLU A 16 -38.72 17.05 -0.84
C GLU A 16 -38.71 16.34 0.52
N GLN A 17 -39.65 16.74 1.38
CA GLN A 17 -39.96 16.01 2.61
C GLN A 17 -40.53 14.63 2.27
N PRO A 18 -40.02 13.54 2.87
CA PRO A 18 -40.65 12.24 2.74
C PRO A 18 -41.94 12.20 3.57
N VAL A 19 -43.04 11.87 2.89
CA VAL A 19 -44.33 11.53 3.48
C VAL A 19 -44.18 10.23 4.29
N PRO A 20 -44.72 10.13 5.52
CA PRO A 20 -44.64 8.91 6.30
C PRO A 20 -45.68 7.90 5.80
N SER A 21 -45.20 6.76 5.29
CA SER A 21 -46.04 5.58 5.02
C SER A 21 -46.09 4.70 6.27
N ALA A 22 -47.31 4.33 6.63
CA ALA A 22 -47.67 3.55 7.80
C ALA A 22 -47.20 2.09 7.75
N GLU A 23 -46.98 1.55 8.96
CA GLU A 23 -47.27 0.19 9.41
C GLU A 23 -46.70 -1.00 8.62
N GLN A 24 -45.63 -1.58 9.16
CA GLN A 24 -45.46 -3.04 9.20
C GLN A 24 -44.82 -3.45 10.53
N GLU A 25 -45.68 -3.93 11.43
CA GLU A 25 -45.30 -4.64 12.65
C GLU A 25 -44.73 -6.03 12.32
N GLY A 26 -43.73 -6.46 13.09
CA GLY A 26 -43.51 -7.87 13.39
C GLY A 26 -42.33 -8.55 12.69
N GLN A 27 -41.10 -8.21 13.06
CA GLN A 27 -39.97 -9.15 12.97
C GLN A 27 -39.18 -9.21 14.28
N LEU A 28 -39.12 -10.43 14.82
CA LEU A 28 -38.49 -10.83 16.07
C LEU A 28 -36.99 -10.52 16.09
N LEU A 29 -36.59 -9.74 17.09
CA LEU A 29 -35.23 -9.39 17.43
C LEU A 29 -34.41 -10.65 17.76
N SER A 30 -33.36 -10.91 16.99
CA SER A 30 -32.30 -11.87 17.33
C SER A 30 -31.23 -11.15 18.17
N PRO A 31 -31.01 -11.50 19.45
CA PRO A 31 -30.16 -10.72 20.34
C PRO A 31 -28.76 -11.33 20.45
N LEU A 32 -27.95 -11.37 19.39
CA LEU A 32 -26.52 -11.73 19.48
C LEU A 32 -25.70 -11.05 18.37
N ALA A 33 -25.81 -9.72 18.25
CA ALA A 33 -24.78 -8.95 17.56
C ALA A 33 -23.62 -8.78 18.54
N SER A 34 -22.57 -9.60 18.39
CA SER A 34 -21.30 -9.44 19.08
C SER A 34 -20.86 -7.97 18.99
N PRO A 35 -20.42 -7.33 20.10
CA PRO A 35 -19.94 -5.95 20.03
C PRO A 35 -18.84 -5.89 18.97
N ARG A 36 -19.06 -5.09 17.92
CA ARG A 36 -18.04 -4.75 16.95
C ARG A 36 -16.85 -4.25 17.76
N ARG A 37 -15.78 -5.03 17.79
CA ARG A 37 -14.46 -4.58 18.26
C ARG A 37 -14.00 -3.51 17.27
N THR A 38 -14.51 -2.28 17.44
CA THR A 38 -13.82 -1.12 16.92
C THR A 38 -12.53 -1.08 17.71
N SER A 39 -11.43 -1.50 17.06
CA SER A 39 -10.08 -1.27 17.55
C SER A 39 -9.85 0.24 17.54
N THR A 40 -10.47 0.96 18.48
CA THR A 40 -10.36 2.43 18.65
C THR A 40 -8.94 2.87 19.02
N HIS A 41 -8.02 1.92 19.20
CA HIS A 41 -6.62 2.15 19.52
C HIS A 41 -5.69 1.28 18.68
N ALA A 42 -5.94 1.14 17.37
CA ALA A 42 -4.79 0.90 16.51
C ALA A 42 -3.90 2.15 16.65
N PRO A 43 -2.69 2.07 17.24
CA PRO A 43 -1.83 3.23 17.39
C PRO A 43 -1.60 3.84 16.01
N PHE A 44 -1.82 5.15 15.88
CA PHE A 44 -1.53 5.97 14.69
C PHE A 44 -0.02 6.02 14.42
N ARG A 45 0.57 4.86 14.15
CA ARG A 45 2.01 4.66 14.00
C ARG A 45 2.30 3.64 12.93
N SER A 46 3.36 3.89 12.18
CA SER A 46 3.92 2.92 11.26
C SER A 46 4.40 1.66 12.01
N ARG A 47 4.33 0.51 11.34
CA ARG A 47 4.82 -0.76 11.88
C ARG A 47 5.75 -1.42 10.88
N CYS A 48 7.02 -1.48 11.23
CA CYS A 48 8.04 -2.15 10.46
C CYS A 48 8.20 -3.61 10.90
N SER A 49 8.47 -4.50 9.96
CA SER A 49 8.77 -5.90 10.26
C SER A 49 9.52 -6.61 9.15
N GLU A 50 10.40 -7.52 9.56
CA GLU A 50 11.08 -8.50 8.72
C GLU A 50 10.50 -9.90 8.95
N ARG A 51 10.18 -10.65 7.88
CA ARG A 51 9.62 -12.00 7.97
C ARG A 51 10.34 -13.01 7.07
N GLY A 52 10.52 -14.22 7.60
CA GLY A 52 10.94 -15.39 6.82
C GLY A 52 12.23 -15.17 6.03
N VAL A 53 13.18 -14.45 6.63
CA VAL A 53 14.53 -14.25 6.10
C VAL A 53 15.39 -15.43 6.56
N ASP A 54 16.15 -16.00 5.64
CA ASP A 54 17.06 -17.09 5.97
C ASP A 54 18.17 -16.56 6.90
N PRO A 55 18.61 -17.33 7.92
CA PRO A 55 19.66 -16.86 8.84
C PRO A 55 20.96 -16.44 8.14
N ALA A 56 21.26 -17.00 6.96
CA ALA A 56 22.41 -16.61 6.15
C ALA A 56 22.29 -15.20 5.54
N ASP A 57 21.06 -14.67 5.43
CA ASP A 57 20.73 -13.37 4.85
C ASP A 57 20.11 -12.41 5.89
N GLU A 58 20.10 -12.77 7.18
CA GLU A 58 19.53 -11.96 8.27
C GLU A 58 20.13 -10.55 8.31
N THR A 59 21.45 -10.43 8.09
CA THR A 59 22.15 -9.14 8.06
C THR A 59 22.32 -8.58 6.65
N TYR A 60 21.60 -9.11 5.65
CA TYR A 60 21.68 -8.58 4.29
C TYR A 60 21.19 -7.13 4.30
N PRO A 61 21.95 -6.14 3.81
CA PRO A 61 21.58 -4.75 4.00
C PRO A 61 20.48 -4.31 3.03
N VAL A 62 19.69 -3.32 3.42
CA VAL A 62 18.68 -2.72 2.53
C VAL A 62 19.38 -1.94 1.42
N LYS A 63 18.97 -2.17 0.18
CA LYS A 63 19.49 -1.53 -1.03
C LYS A 63 18.41 -0.74 -1.78
N LEU A 64 17.15 -1.14 -1.62
CA LEU A 64 16.00 -0.52 -2.26
C LEU A 64 14.87 -0.30 -1.26
N VAL A 65 14.31 0.90 -1.20
CA VAL A 65 13.06 1.19 -0.51
C VAL A 65 12.02 1.63 -1.54
N ALA A 66 10.97 0.82 -1.69
CA ALA A 66 9.84 1.13 -2.55
C ALA A 66 8.70 1.69 -1.69
N PHE A 67 8.23 2.88 -2.04
CA PHE A 67 7.09 3.52 -1.40
C PHE A 67 5.83 3.35 -2.24
N ASP A 68 4.71 3.01 -1.60
CA ASP A 68 3.42 3.36 -2.15
C ASP A 68 3.21 4.88 -2.14
N MET A 69 2.32 5.37 -3.00
CA MET A 69 2.02 6.79 -3.09
C MET A 69 0.80 7.14 -2.24
N ASP A 70 -0.36 6.62 -2.63
CA ASP A 70 -1.66 7.01 -2.09
C ASP A 70 -1.80 6.54 -0.64
N GLU A 71 -2.16 7.46 0.27
CA GLU A 71 -2.33 7.17 1.70
C GLU A 71 -1.04 6.62 2.39
N THR A 72 0.11 6.70 1.71
CA THR A 72 1.42 6.29 2.22
C THR A 72 2.40 7.46 2.23
N LEU A 73 2.73 8.02 1.06
CA LEU A 73 3.44 9.29 0.96
C LEU A 73 2.45 10.45 1.08
N THR A 74 1.29 10.32 0.45
CA THR A 74 0.20 11.29 0.58
C THR A 74 -0.73 10.94 1.73
N LEU A 75 -1.47 11.94 2.18
CA LEU A 75 -2.64 11.84 3.04
C LEU A 75 -3.89 11.43 2.25
N LEU A 76 -3.98 11.91 1.01
CA LEU A 76 -5.12 11.79 0.10
C LEU A 76 -4.65 11.53 -1.34
N SER A 77 -5.57 11.04 -2.16
CA SER A 77 -5.26 10.45 -3.47
C SER A 77 -5.65 11.36 -4.65
N TYR A 78 -5.60 12.69 -4.45
CA TYR A 78 -5.82 13.65 -5.54
C TYR A 78 -4.60 13.69 -6.46
N MET A 79 -4.87 13.78 -7.77
CA MET A 79 -3.84 13.83 -8.81
C MET A 79 -3.96 15.16 -9.57
N ILE A 80 -2.82 15.67 -10.03
CA ILE A 80 -2.75 16.88 -10.86
C ILE A 80 -3.08 16.50 -12.31
N GLU A 81 -4.03 17.20 -12.91
CA GLU A 81 -4.40 17.01 -14.32
C GLU A 81 -3.63 17.97 -15.24
N GLU A 82 -3.68 17.69 -16.55
CA GLU A 82 -3.13 18.61 -17.53
C GLU A 82 -4.01 19.85 -17.66
N GLY A 83 -3.38 21.04 -17.59
CA GLY A 83 -4.09 22.32 -17.64
C GLY A 83 -4.62 22.83 -16.29
N ASP A 84 -4.28 22.17 -15.18
CA ASP A 84 -4.49 22.77 -13.86
C ASP A 84 -3.58 23.99 -13.65
N THR A 85 -4.13 25.02 -13.00
CA THR A 85 -3.40 26.26 -12.73
C THR A 85 -2.41 26.05 -11.57
N GLU A 86 -1.45 26.96 -11.41
CA GLU A 86 -0.47 26.89 -10.33
C GLU A 86 -1.14 26.92 -8.94
N GLU A 87 -2.24 27.67 -8.80
CA GLU A 87 -3.01 27.72 -7.55
C GLU A 87 -3.67 26.38 -7.22
N VAL A 88 -4.21 25.70 -8.24
CA VAL A 88 -4.80 24.36 -8.08
C VAL A 88 -3.73 23.35 -7.70
N ILE A 89 -2.58 23.38 -8.40
CA ILE A 89 -1.44 22.51 -8.12
C ILE A 89 -0.96 22.71 -6.68
N LYS A 90 -0.82 23.96 -6.22
CA LYS A 90 -0.41 24.30 -4.86
C LYS A 90 -1.41 23.78 -3.82
N GLU A 91 -2.71 23.96 -4.05
CA GLU A 91 -3.73 23.51 -3.10
C GLU A 91 -3.82 21.98 -3.06
N VAL A 92 -3.79 21.29 -4.22
CA VAL A 92 -3.74 19.82 -4.30
C VAL A 92 -2.52 19.30 -3.56
N THR A 93 -1.35 19.89 -3.79
CA THR A 93 -0.10 19.50 -3.10
C THR A 93 -0.23 19.65 -1.59
N LYS A 94 -0.74 20.78 -1.11
CA LYS A 94 -0.98 21.02 0.31
C LYS A 94 -1.96 20.00 0.90
N VAL A 95 -3.09 19.77 0.23
CA VAL A 95 -4.12 18.82 0.68
C VAL A 95 -3.57 17.39 0.71
N CYS A 96 -2.75 17.00 -0.26
CA CYS A 96 -2.17 15.66 -0.34
C CYS A 96 -0.99 15.43 0.60
N PHE A 97 -0.18 16.43 0.94
CA PHE A 97 1.06 16.18 1.71
C PHE A 97 1.09 16.82 3.10
N GLU A 98 0.37 17.91 3.34
CA GLU A 98 0.43 18.66 4.59
C GLU A 98 -0.64 18.25 5.59
N THR A 99 -0.23 17.90 6.79
CA THR A 99 -1.11 17.47 7.89
C THR A 99 -1.29 18.59 8.91
N PRO A 100 -2.48 18.76 9.50
CA PRO A 100 -2.68 19.67 10.63
C PRO A 100 -2.28 19.07 11.99
N TRP A 101 -1.96 17.77 12.07
CA TRP A 101 -1.79 17.04 13.33
C TRP A 101 -0.37 17.05 13.88
N VAL A 102 0.62 17.45 13.08
CA VAL A 102 2.00 17.67 13.53
C VAL A 102 2.43 19.10 13.26
N GLN A 103 3.36 19.62 14.05
CA GLN A 103 3.87 20.98 13.88
C GLN A 103 4.84 21.07 12.71
N GLY A 104 4.84 22.20 12.00
CA GLY A 104 5.74 22.46 10.87
C GLY A 104 5.24 21.86 9.54
N SER A 105 6.08 21.92 8.49
CA SER A 105 5.77 21.33 7.19
C SER A 105 6.07 19.83 7.21
N ARG A 106 5.07 19.01 6.88
CA ARG A 106 5.29 17.58 6.67
C ARG A 106 6.10 17.32 5.40
N ILE A 107 5.98 18.15 4.37
CA ILE A 107 6.80 18.04 3.15
C ILE A 107 8.28 18.15 3.51
N GLU A 108 8.68 19.17 4.27
CA GLU A 108 10.09 19.34 4.68
C GLU A 108 10.60 18.14 5.49
N LYS A 109 9.77 17.58 6.37
CA LYS A 109 10.11 16.38 7.14
C LYS A 109 10.23 15.13 6.26
N LEU A 110 9.35 14.97 5.27
CA LEU A 110 9.45 13.90 4.27
C LEU A 110 10.73 14.03 3.46
N GLN A 111 11.05 15.24 2.98
CA GLN A 111 12.29 15.52 2.25
C GLN A 111 13.51 15.12 3.07
N LYS A 112 13.56 15.55 4.34
CA LYS A 112 14.63 15.17 5.25
C LYS A 112 14.73 13.66 5.45
N MET A 113 13.60 12.98 5.65
CA MET A 113 13.59 11.53 5.83
C MET A 113 14.08 10.80 4.57
N LEU A 114 13.63 11.20 3.38
CA LEU A 114 14.06 10.60 2.12
C LEU A 114 15.56 10.84 1.86
N GLU A 115 16.07 12.04 2.18
CA GLU A 115 17.50 12.35 2.12
C GLU A 115 18.31 11.47 3.07
N ASP A 116 17.90 11.38 4.33
CA ASP A 116 18.54 10.54 5.35
C ASP A 116 18.55 9.07 4.91
N LEU A 117 17.47 8.57 4.28
CA LEU A 117 17.40 7.22 3.72
C LEU A 117 18.38 7.03 2.56
N GLN A 118 18.45 7.96 1.59
CA GLN A 118 19.35 7.84 0.43
C GLN A 118 20.82 7.77 0.84
N LEU A 119 21.21 8.55 1.85
CA LEU A 119 22.57 8.55 2.40
C LEU A 119 22.90 7.23 3.11
N GLY A 120 21.88 6.61 3.72
CA GLY A 120 21.98 5.39 4.50
C GLY A 120 22.92 5.50 5.70
N SER A 121 23.07 4.40 6.42
CA SER A 121 24.10 4.29 7.46
C SER A 121 25.44 3.91 6.84
N GLN A 122 26.55 4.43 7.37
CA GLN A 122 27.91 4.04 6.99
C GLN A 122 28.27 4.32 5.51
N GLY A 123 27.59 5.27 4.87
CA GLY A 123 27.82 5.64 3.47
C GLY A 123 27.28 4.63 2.46
N GLN A 124 26.47 3.65 2.90
CA GLN A 124 25.77 2.77 1.98
C GLN A 124 24.60 3.51 1.33
N LYS A 125 24.73 3.81 0.03
CA LYS A 125 23.65 4.41 -0.76
C LYS A 125 22.44 3.47 -0.82
N ILE A 126 21.25 4.02 -0.59
CA ILE A 126 19.97 3.31 -0.75
C ILE A 126 19.20 3.94 -1.89
N THR A 127 18.74 3.11 -2.82
CA THR A 127 17.89 3.57 -3.93
C THR A 127 16.45 3.68 -3.45
N LEU A 128 15.79 4.80 -3.77
CA LEU A 128 14.37 4.99 -3.47
C LEU A 128 13.54 4.88 -4.75
N ALA A 129 12.42 4.19 -4.65
CA ALA A 129 11.47 4.00 -5.75
C ALA A 129 10.04 4.28 -5.28
N VAL A 130 9.16 4.58 -6.23
CA VAL A 130 7.71 4.57 -6.01
C VAL A 130 7.10 3.38 -6.73
N LEU A 131 6.28 2.59 -6.04
CA LEU A 131 5.48 1.50 -6.59
C LEU A 131 4.04 1.66 -6.13
N THR A 132 3.19 2.22 -6.98
CA THR A 132 1.80 2.56 -6.63
C THR A 132 0.78 1.89 -7.53
N ARG A 133 -0.42 1.64 -7.00
CA ARG A 133 -1.60 1.27 -7.80
C ARG A 133 -2.33 2.54 -8.22
N ASN A 134 -1.87 3.17 -9.30
CA ASN A 134 -2.42 4.43 -9.78
C ASN A 134 -2.81 4.35 -11.27
N SER A 135 -4.10 4.51 -11.55
CA SER A 135 -4.63 4.40 -12.92
C SER A 135 -4.32 5.58 -13.84
N ALA A 136 -3.80 6.69 -13.29
CA ALA A 136 -3.40 7.86 -14.08
C ALA A 136 -1.98 7.72 -14.67
N GLY A 137 -1.25 6.66 -14.29
CA GLY A 137 0.07 6.33 -14.84
C GLY A 137 1.22 7.10 -14.20
N ALA A 138 2.45 6.71 -14.55
CA ALA A 138 3.66 7.22 -13.90
C ALA A 138 3.85 8.73 -14.07
N LYS A 139 3.40 9.30 -15.20
CA LYS A 139 3.49 10.74 -15.47
C LYS A 139 2.68 11.59 -14.48
N ALA A 140 1.49 11.13 -14.12
CA ALA A 140 0.63 11.85 -13.16
C ALA A 140 1.22 11.80 -11.74
N VAL A 141 1.70 10.63 -11.32
CA VAL A 141 2.42 10.44 -10.04
C VAL A 141 3.64 11.35 -9.97
N LEU A 142 4.44 11.39 -11.06
CA LEU A 142 5.63 12.23 -11.14
C LEU A 142 5.30 13.73 -11.03
N LYS A 143 4.25 14.21 -11.71
CA LYS A 143 3.81 15.61 -11.59
C LYS A 143 3.49 16.00 -10.14
N LEU A 144 2.80 15.13 -9.42
CA LEU A 144 2.47 15.37 -8.01
C LEU A 144 3.72 15.38 -7.12
N LEU A 145 4.65 14.45 -7.35
CA LEU A 145 5.94 14.43 -6.65
C LEU A 145 6.79 15.66 -6.95
N GLN A 146 6.78 16.16 -8.19
CA GLN A 146 7.48 17.39 -8.60
C GLN A 146 6.88 18.62 -7.94
N ALA A 147 5.55 18.71 -7.88
CA ALA A 147 4.86 19.82 -7.21
C ALA A 147 5.17 19.90 -5.70
N ALA A 148 5.43 18.75 -5.06
CA ALA A 148 5.86 18.65 -3.68
C ALA A 148 7.38 18.72 -3.48
N ASP A 149 8.17 18.92 -4.55
CA ASP A 149 9.64 18.87 -4.53
C ASP A 149 10.20 17.58 -3.88
N LEU A 150 9.50 16.45 -4.10
CA LEU A 150 9.89 15.11 -3.63
C LEU A 150 10.49 14.25 -4.75
N ALA A 151 10.19 14.55 -6.02
CA ALA A 151 10.65 13.75 -7.16
C ALA A 151 12.18 13.54 -7.13
N LYS A 152 12.95 14.55 -6.73
CA LYS A 152 14.42 14.51 -6.68
C LYS A 152 15.02 13.44 -5.74
N TYR A 153 14.23 12.82 -4.87
CA TYR A 153 14.71 11.75 -3.99
C TYR A 153 14.49 10.35 -4.58
N PHE A 154 13.71 10.23 -5.66
CA PHE A 154 13.40 8.95 -6.27
C PHE A 154 14.25 8.72 -7.52
N SER A 155 14.70 7.49 -7.70
CA SER A 155 15.39 7.05 -8.91
C SER A 155 14.40 6.57 -9.97
N ILE A 156 13.24 6.06 -9.53
CA ILE A 156 12.26 5.43 -10.41
C ILE A 156 10.84 5.44 -9.83
N VAL A 157 9.84 5.44 -10.72
CA VAL A 157 8.41 5.32 -10.43
C VAL A 157 7.86 4.17 -11.28
N TRP A 158 7.11 3.26 -10.68
CA TRP A 158 6.34 2.21 -11.32
C TRP A 158 4.86 2.32 -10.91
N THR A 159 3.97 2.08 -11.87
CA THR A 159 2.52 2.16 -11.66
C THR A 159 1.80 0.89 -12.08
N LEU A 160 0.83 0.47 -11.27
CA LEU A 160 -0.06 -0.67 -11.47
C LEU A 160 -1.52 -0.18 -11.59
N PRO A 161 -2.42 -0.93 -12.27
CA PRO A 161 -2.12 -2.06 -13.14
C PRO A 161 -1.45 -1.60 -14.44
N TRP A 162 -0.79 -2.52 -15.15
CA TRP A 162 -0.29 -2.22 -16.49
C TRP A 162 -1.43 -1.83 -17.43
N ARG A 163 -1.20 -0.75 -18.19
CA ARG A 163 -2.14 -0.28 -19.21
C ARG A 163 -1.44 -0.19 -20.56
N PRO A 164 -1.98 -0.82 -21.62
CA PRO A 164 -1.45 -0.66 -22.97
C PRO A 164 -1.50 0.81 -23.37
N LYS A 165 -0.47 1.28 -24.09
CA LYS A 165 -0.34 2.66 -24.60
C LYS A 165 -0.24 3.75 -23.51
N MET A 166 -0.02 3.35 -22.26
CA MET A 166 0.31 4.24 -21.16
C MET A 166 1.70 3.88 -20.67
N GLU A 167 2.51 4.89 -20.35
CA GLU A 167 3.83 4.67 -19.78
C GLU A 167 3.65 4.32 -18.30
N ASN A 168 3.90 3.05 -17.96
CA ASN A 168 3.69 2.54 -16.60
C ASN A 168 4.93 2.75 -15.71
N GLY A 169 6.00 3.35 -16.24
CA GLY A 169 7.17 3.71 -15.46
C GLY A 169 7.82 5.02 -15.91
N ALA A 170 8.56 5.62 -14.99
CA ALA A 170 9.44 6.76 -15.24
C ALA A 170 10.71 6.58 -14.42
N TYR A 171 11.89 6.75 -15.01
CA TYR A 171 13.15 6.70 -14.29
C TYR A 171 13.93 8.00 -14.47
N ARG A 172 14.86 8.26 -13.56
CA ARG A 172 15.66 9.49 -13.58
C ARG A 172 17.02 9.26 -14.24
N ASP A 173 17.29 9.89 -15.37
CA ASP A 173 18.62 9.89 -15.98
C ASP A 173 19.30 11.24 -15.72
N GLY A 174 20.21 11.26 -14.75
CA GLY A 174 20.81 12.50 -14.24
C GLY A 174 19.75 13.45 -13.68
N THR A 175 19.47 14.55 -14.38
CA THR A 175 18.46 15.54 -13.99
C THR A 175 17.11 15.34 -14.67
N GLU A 176 17.04 14.51 -15.69
CA GLU A 176 15.84 14.34 -16.52
C GLU A 176 15.04 13.10 -16.11
N TRP A 177 13.73 13.14 -16.35
CA TRP A 177 12.85 12.00 -16.17
C TRP A 177 12.50 11.41 -17.53
N VAL A 178 12.79 10.12 -17.69
CA VAL A 178 12.54 9.37 -18.92
C VAL A 178 11.40 8.39 -18.66
N MET A 179 10.33 8.53 -19.43
CA MET A 179 9.21 7.61 -19.41
C MET A 179 9.59 6.28 -20.09
N PHE A 180 9.09 5.17 -19.58
CA PHE A 180 9.32 3.85 -20.16
C PHE A 180 8.19 2.88 -19.85
N ASP A 181 8.18 1.71 -20.51
CA ASP A 181 7.25 0.62 -20.20
C ASP A 181 8.01 -0.50 -19.46
N PRO A 182 7.97 -0.54 -18.12
CA PRO A 182 8.53 -1.65 -17.35
C PRO A 182 7.80 -2.96 -17.71
N PRO A 183 8.41 -4.14 -17.50
CA PRO A 183 7.84 -5.43 -17.86
C PRO A 183 6.67 -5.87 -16.94
N ILE A 184 5.87 -4.93 -16.44
CA ILE A 184 4.73 -5.17 -15.53
C ILE A 184 3.70 -6.11 -16.16
N ASN A 185 3.49 -6.05 -17.47
CA ASN A 185 2.57 -6.94 -18.19
C ASN A 185 2.99 -8.42 -18.21
N LYS A 186 4.21 -8.74 -17.77
CA LYS A 186 4.73 -10.10 -17.67
C LYS A 186 4.64 -10.67 -16.25
N VAL A 187 4.13 -9.88 -15.31
CA VAL A 187 4.07 -10.21 -13.88
C VAL A 187 2.62 -10.16 -13.42
N ALA A 188 2.28 -10.90 -12.37
CA ALA A 188 0.97 -10.76 -11.74
C ALA A 188 0.77 -9.30 -11.31
N ASP A 189 -0.47 -8.78 -11.45
CA ASP A 189 -0.81 -7.42 -11.05
C ASP A 189 -0.85 -7.29 -9.52
N HIS A 190 0.33 -7.32 -8.90
CA HIS A 190 0.52 -7.27 -7.46
C HIS A 190 1.93 -6.78 -7.11
N LYS A 191 2.05 -5.96 -6.05
CA LYS A 191 3.32 -5.34 -5.67
C LYS A 191 4.38 -6.34 -5.24
N ALA A 192 4.00 -7.35 -4.45
CA ALA A 192 4.92 -8.41 -4.03
C ALA A 192 5.57 -9.14 -5.22
N ASP A 193 4.79 -9.49 -6.24
CA ASP A 193 5.30 -10.14 -7.47
C ASP A 193 6.22 -9.21 -8.26
N VAL A 194 5.85 -7.93 -8.39
CA VAL A 194 6.72 -6.92 -9.03
C VAL A 194 8.06 -6.83 -8.31
N LEU A 195 8.09 -6.75 -6.98
CA LEU A 195 9.35 -6.64 -6.23
C LEU A 195 10.19 -7.92 -6.29
N GLU A 196 9.56 -9.09 -6.36
CA GLU A 196 10.28 -10.35 -6.60
C GLU A 196 10.96 -10.35 -7.98
N GLU A 197 10.26 -9.91 -9.02
CA GLU A 197 10.81 -9.80 -10.37
C GLU A 197 11.87 -8.69 -10.49
N VAL A 198 11.74 -7.60 -9.74
CA VAL A 198 12.77 -6.56 -9.61
C VAL A 198 14.05 -7.16 -9.01
N ALA A 199 13.96 -8.01 -7.98
CA ALA A 199 15.11 -8.67 -7.39
C ALA A 199 15.77 -9.67 -8.37
N LYS A 200 14.97 -10.44 -9.13
CA LYS A 200 15.48 -11.42 -10.10
C LYS A 200 16.10 -10.78 -11.34
N HIS A 201 15.56 -9.66 -11.80
CA HIS A 201 15.95 -9.02 -13.07
C HIS A 201 16.17 -7.50 -12.94
N PRO A 202 17.09 -7.01 -12.08
CA PRO A 202 17.22 -5.57 -11.80
C PRO A 202 17.41 -4.70 -13.04
N SER A 203 18.20 -5.16 -14.02
CA SER A 203 18.49 -4.40 -15.26
C SER A 203 17.28 -4.18 -16.17
N GLN A 204 16.22 -5.01 -16.06
CA GLN A 204 14.98 -4.80 -16.81
C GLN A 204 14.08 -3.75 -16.15
N TRP A 205 14.20 -3.61 -14.83
CA TRP A 205 13.38 -2.71 -14.03
C TRP A 205 14.04 -1.36 -13.77
N PHE A 206 15.37 -1.30 -13.84
CA PHE A 206 16.19 -0.09 -13.75
C PHE A 206 17.01 0.10 -15.03
N PRO A 207 16.44 0.69 -16.10
CA PRO A 207 17.17 0.95 -17.35
C PRO A 207 18.47 1.76 -17.15
N GLN A 208 18.52 2.56 -16.09
CA GLN A 208 19.69 3.31 -15.63
C GLN A 208 20.95 2.45 -15.43
N LEU A 209 20.79 1.15 -15.12
CA LEU A 209 21.91 0.19 -14.98
C LEU A 209 22.64 -0.08 -16.31
N LEU A 210 22.00 0.20 -17.45
CA LEU A 210 22.60 0.04 -18.78
C LEU A 210 23.13 1.36 -19.35
N GLY A 211 22.83 2.49 -18.71
CA GLY A 211 23.21 3.82 -19.17
C GLY A 211 24.57 4.29 -18.66
N SER A 212 24.97 5.48 -19.09
CA SER A 212 26.25 6.11 -18.70
C SER A 212 26.38 6.35 -17.19
N ASN A 213 25.24 6.44 -16.49
CA ASN A 213 25.16 6.65 -15.05
C ASN A 213 25.02 5.34 -14.24
N SER A 214 25.36 4.19 -14.81
CA SER A 214 25.19 2.87 -14.16
C SER A 214 25.85 2.78 -12.78
N HIS A 215 27.01 3.41 -12.61
CA HIS A 215 27.80 3.40 -11.38
C HIS A 215 27.03 3.87 -10.13
N GLU A 216 26.02 4.72 -10.31
CA GLU A 216 25.18 5.19 -9.21
C GLU A 216 24.28 4.10 -8.62
N LEU A 217 23.97 3.07 -9.40
CA LEU A 217 23.04 1.99 -9.08
C LEU A 217 23.69 0.61 -9.13
N ASP A 218 25.01 0.50 -9.33
CA ASP A 218 25.74 -0.78 -9.40
C ASP A 218 25.44 -1.72 -8.22
N HIS A 219 25.16 -1.17 -7.04
CA HIS A 219 24.79 -1.93 -5.85
C HIS A 219 23.50 -2.77 -6.03
N LEU A 220 22.62 -2.41 -6.97
CA LEU A 220 21.40 -3.13 -7.33
C LEU A 220 21.62 -4.33 -8.27
N THR A 221 22.79 -4.47 -8.90
CA THR A 221 23.08 -5.62 -9.79
C THR A 221 23.03 -6.96 -9.07
N SER A 222 23.28 -6.95 -7.76
CA SER A 222 23.20 -8.10 -6.85
C SER A 222 22.01 -7.98 -5.89
N LEU A 223 20.93 -7.31 -6.28
CA LEU A 223 19.76 -7.13 -5.43
C LEU A 223 19.13 -8.50 -5.09
N LYS A 224 18.79 -8.68 -3.81
CA LYS A 224 18.00 -9.81 -3.31
C LYS A 224 16.68 -9.26 -2.78
N LEU A 225 15.66 -10.10 -2.65
CA LEU A 225 14.35 -9.69 -2.13
C LEU A 225 14.46 -9.18 -0.67
N GLU A 226 15.37 -9.75 0.11
CA GLU A 226 15.73 -9.32 1.47
C GLU A 226 16.28 -7.88 1.46
N GLY A 227 16.93 -7.45 0.37
CA GLY A 227 17.43 -6.08 0.21
C GLY A 227 16.37 -5.04 -0.11
N ILE A 228 15.09 -5.43 -0.21
CA ILE A 228 13.99 -4.57 -0.61
C ILE A 228 13.05 -4.35 0.58
N VAL A 229 12.78 -3.08 0.90
CA VAL A 229 11.71 -2.68 1.84
C VAL A 229 10.52 -2.13 1.05
N LEU A 230 9.31 -2.63 1.32
CA LEU A 230 8.07 -2.00 0.85
C LEU A 230 7.43 -1.18 1.97
N VAL A 231 7.26 0.12 1.75
CA VAL A 231 6.50 1.02 2.63
C VAL A 231 5.13 1.21 1.99
N ASP A 232 4.08 0.70 2.64
CA ASP A 232 2.73 0.64 2.08
C ASP A 232 1.70 0.64 3.20
N ASP A 233 0.51 1.11 2.92
CA ASP A 233 -0.56 1.21 3.89
C ASP A 233 -1.65 0.14 3.69
N GLN A 234 -1.49 -0.79 2.74
CA GLN A 234 -2.37 -1.95 2.56
C GLN A 234 -1.62 -3.24 2.84
N ARG A 235 -2.09 -3.98 3.86
CA ARG A 235 -1.46 -5.27 4.24
C ARG A 235 -1.49 -6.30 3.11
N ALA A 236 -2.53 -6.26 2.27
CA ALA A 236 -2.67 -7.17 1.14
C ALA A 236 -1.48 -7.04 0.16
N ASN A 237 -0.91 -5.84 0.00
CA ASN A 237 0.21 -5.63 -0.93
C ASN A 237 1.51 -6.35 -0.50
N PHE A 238 1.62 -6.79 0.76
CA PHE A 238 2.82 -7.50 1.23
C PHE A 238 2.86 -8.95 0.76
N GLN A 239 1.74 -9.59 0.45
CA GLN A 239 1.71 -10.99 0.05
C GLN A 239 0.64 -11.22 -1.01
N SER A 240 1.05 -11.77 -2.13
CA SER A 240 0.14 -12.07 -3.23
C SER A 240 -0.47 -13.45 -3.12
N SER A 241 -1.49 -13.68 -3.94
CA SER A 241 -2.11 -15.00 -4.14
C SER A 241 -1.22 -15.98 -4.92
N SER A 242 -0.17 -15.51 -5.61
CA SER A 242 0.81 -16.39 -6.29
C SER A 242 1.79 -17.03 -5.31
N GLY A 243 1.86 -16.52 -4.08
CA GLY A 243 2.82 -16.92 -3.06
C GLY A 243 4.00 -15.95 -2.90
N ALA A 244 4.13 -14.95 -3.77
CA ALA A 244 5.18 -13.93 -3.61
C ALA A 244 4.97 -13.14 -2.31
N GLN A 245 6.08 -12.90 -1.59
CA GLN A 245 6.06 -12.29 -0.26
C GLN A 245 7.17 -11.25 -0.12
N VAL A 246 6.80 -10.01 0.20
CA VAL A 246 7.78 -9.01 0.62
C VAL A 246 8.36 -9.42 1.97
N LYS A 247 9.68 -9.51 2.07
CA LYS A 247 10.40 -9.94 3.28
C LYS A 247 10.49 -8.85 4.33
N ARG A 248 10.69 -7.59 3.92
CA ARG A 248 10.78 -6.42 4.79
C ARG A 248 9.75 -5.39 4.40
N TYR A 249 8.91 -4.98 5.34
CA TYR A 249 7.86 -4.01 5.05
C TYR A 249 7.60 -3.06 6.20
N CYS A 250 7.11 -1.86 5.87
CA CYS A 250 6.63 -0.87 6.80
C CYS A 250 5.17 -0.57 6.51
N LYS A 251 4.27 -1.00 7.40
CA LYS A 251 2.84 -0.74 7.32
C LYS A 251 2.53 0.66 7.85
N VAL A 252 2.16 1.59 6.98
CA VAL A 252 1.69 2.93 7.37
C VAL A 252 0.27 2.84 7.93
N ALA A 253 -0.03 3.58 9.00
CA ALA A 253 -1.36 3.57 9.61
C ALA A 253 -2.38 4.33 8.74
N ARG A 254 -3.61 3.81 8.69
CA ARG A 254 -4.78 4.53 8.14
C ARG A 254 -5.72 4.93 9.27
N TYR A 255 -6.47 5.99 9.08
CA TYR A 255 -7.38 6.55 10.07
C TYR A 255 -8.57 7.26 9.44
N ASP A 256 -9.66 7.35 10.19
CA ASP A 256 -10.86 8.08 9.80
C ASP A 256 -10.90 9.36 10.65
N GLU A 257 -10.94 10.53 10.02
CA GLU A 257 -10.84 11.82 10.71
C GLU A 257 -11.47 12.97 9.91
N VAL A 258 -11.83 14.06 10.59
CA VAL A 258 -12.22 15.32 9.93
C VAL A 258 -10.98 16.06 9.44
N TYR A 259 -10.89 16.28 8.14
CA TYR A 259 -9.71 16.87 7.53
C TYR A 259 -10.02 18.18 6.80
N ARG A 260 -9.51 19.28 7.38
CA ARG A 260 -9.64 20.64 6.84
C ARG A 260 -11.11 20.92 6.46
N ASP A 261 -11.33 21.40 5.24
CA ASP A 261 -12.65 21.73 4.68
C ASP A 261 -13.28 20.56 3.90
N CYS A 262 -12.66 19.37 3.92
CA CYS A 262 -13.15 18.19 3.23
C CYS A 262 -14.21 17.41 4.04
N GLY A 263 -14.44 17.78 5.29
CA GLY A 263 -15.33 17.06 6.20
C GLY A 263 -14.72 15.75 6.73
N PRO A 264 -15.54 14.81 7.22
CA PRO A 264 -15.07 13.50 7.66
C PRO A 264 -14.60 12.67 6.45
N LEU A 265 -13.33 12.25 6.48
CA LEU A 265 -12.74 11.36 5.50
C LEU A 265 -12.39 10.04 6.17
N ASN A 266 -12.53 8.95 5.41
CA ASN A 266 -12.19 7.61 5.87
C ASN A 266 -10.89 7.15 5.23
N GLN A 267 -10.14 6.29 5.92
CA GLN A 267 -8.95 5.62 5.40
C GLN A 267 -7.84 6.59 4.95
N MET A 268 -7.78 7.78 5.55
CA MET A 268 -6.65 8.70 5.38
C MET A 268 -5.37 8.06 5.89
N GLY A 269 -4.24 8.39 5.30
CA GLY A 269 -2.95 7.79 5.67
C GLY A 269 -1.83 8.81 5.76
N GLY A 270 -0.68 8.46 5.20
CA GLY A 270 0.50 9.33 5.19
C GLY A 270 1.44 9.04 6.35
N ILE A 271 2.63 8.53 6.03
CA ILE A 271 3.70 8.35 7.01
C ILE A 271 4.04 9.69 7.68
N GLY A 272 4.08 9.73 9.01
CA GLY A 272 4.34 10.95 9.76
C GLY A 272 3.18 11.94 9.76
N ALA A 273 1.98 11.54 9.34
CA ALA A 273 0.81 12.41 9.40
C ALA A 273 0.43 12.80 10.83
N HIS A 274 0.57 11.86 11.78
CA HIS A 274 0.23 12.06 13.20
C HIS A 274 1.43 12.03 14.15
N SER A 275 2.59 11.55 13.72
CA SER A 275 3.76 11.47 14.57
C SER A 275 5.05 11.45 13.77
N ASP A 276 5.96 12.39 14.08
CA ASP A 276 7.30 12.41 13.48
C ASP A 276 8.10 11.12 13.76
N LYS A 277 7.73 10.37 14.81
CA LYS A 277 8.32 9.06 15.15
C LYS A 277 8.17 8.03 14.04
N ASP A 278 7.21 8.18 13.13
CA ASP A 278 7.07 7.28 11.99
C ASP A 278 8.29 7.35 11.06
N PHE A 279 8.87 8.55 10.88
CA PHE A 279 10.07 8.76 10.08
C PHE A 279 11.29 8.11 10.74
N GLU A 280 11.45 8.33 12.05
CA GLU A 280 12.52 7.71 12.85
C GLU A 280 12.43 6.18 12.83
N THR A 281 11.21 5.64 12.97
CA THR A 281 10.95 4.19 12.97
C THR A 281 11.28 3.57 11.60
N LEU A 282 10.88 4.23 10.51
CA LEU A 282 11.22 3.75 9.16
C LEU A 282 12.74 3.78 8.94
N ARG A 283 13.40 4.88 9.32
CA ARG A 283 14.85 5.01 9.18
C ARG A 283 15.60 3.92 9.95
N ALA A 284 15.29 3.76 11.23
CA ALA A 284 15.92 2.74 12.07
C ALA A 284 15.66 1.32 11.54
N PHE A 285 14.48 1.05 10.98
CA PHE A 285 14.19 -0.23 10.34
C PHE A 285 15.02 -0.45 9.07
N VAL A 286 15.17 0.56 8.22
CA VAL A 286 15.98 0.45 6.99
C VAL A 286 17.46 0.24 7.33
N GLU A 287 17.96 0.87 8.39
CA GLU A 287 19.35 0.72 8.86
C GLU A 287 19.63 -0.63 9.53
N SER A 288 18.66 -1.22 10.23
CA SER A 288 18.83 -2.47 10.98
C SER A 288 17.57 -3.34 11.02
N PRO A 289 17.12 -3.88 9.88
CA PRO A 289 15.85 -4.59 9.77
C PRO A 289 15.73 -5.84 10.65
N TRP A 290 16.85 -6.52 10.92
CA TRP A 290 16.93 -7.69 11.81
C TRP A 290 16.54 -7.39 13.27
N GLN A 291 16.51 -6.12 13.68
CA GLN A 291 16.00 -5.72 15.00
C GLN A 291 14.47 -5.68 15.06
N TYR A 292 13.79 -5.94 13.94
CA TYR A 292 12.34 -5.90 13.80
C TYR A 292 11.79 -7.26 13.36
N PRO A 293 12.09 -8.35 14.09
CA PRO A 293 11.60 -9.66 13.73
C PRO A 293 10.07 -9.65 13.74
N TYR A 294 9.46 -10.25 12.72
CA TYR A 294 8.04 -10.54 12.75
C TYR A 294 7.80 -11.49 13.93
N GLU A 295 7.06 -11.02 14.93
CA GLU A 295 6.52 -11.89 15.96
C GLU A 295 5.62 -12.90 15.27
N SER A 296 6.17 -14.06 14.91
CA SER A 296 5.37 -15.21 14.61
C SER A 296 4.60 -15.49 15.89
N LEU A 297 3.29 -15.20 15.88
CA LEU A 297 2.41 -15.73 16.90
C LEU A 297 2.77 -17.22 16.99
N PRO A 298 3.15 -17.72 18.18
CA PRO A 298 3.64 -19.08 18.34
C PRO A 298 2.65 -20.00 17.64
N ASP A 299 3.14 -20.81 16.70
CA ASP A 299 2.30 -21.64 15.86
C ASP A 299 1.36 -22.44 16.78
N PRO A 300 0.04 -22.18 16.75
CA PRO A 300 -0.87 -22.82 17.67
C PRO A 300 -0.83 -24.35 17.51
N ALA A 301 -0.38 -24.85 16.34
CA ALA A 301 -0.16 -26.27 16.12
C ALA A 301 0.98 -26.87 16.97
N LEU A 302 1.98 -26.09 17.37
CA LEU A 302 3.08 -26.52 18.25
C LEU A 302 2.76 -26.34 19.74
N SER A 303 1.70 -25.61 20.09
CA SER A 303 1.22 -25.50 21.48
C SER A 303 0.44 -26.74 21.97
N VAL A 304 0.17 -27.70 21.09
CA VAL A 304 -0.45 -29.00 21.43
C VAL A 304 0.63 -30.00 21.83
N SER A 305 1.38 -29.74 22.89
CA SER A 305 2.26 -30.75 23.49
C SER A 305 1.89 -31.03 24.93
N ARG A 306 1.17 -32.15 25.06
CA ARG A 306 1.06 -33.02 26.24
C ARG A 306 0.39 -32.41 27.47
N ALA A 307 -0.93 -32.59 27.52
CA ALA A 307 -1.54 -32.96 28.80
C ALA A 307 -0.74 -34.15 29.39
N PRO A 308 -0.29 -34.09 30.65
CA PRO A 308 0.35 -35.22 31.29
C PRO A 308 -0.67 -36.35 31.36
N THR A 309 -0.44 -37.42 30.60
CA THR A 309 -1.14 -38.69 30.80
C THR A 309 -0.62 -39.30 32.09
N ASP A 310 -1.11 -38.79 33.22
CA ASP A 310 -1.07 -39.52 34.47
C ASP A 310 -2.23 -40.51 34.48
N ARG A 311 -1.98 -41.69 33.92
CA ARG A 311 -2.82 -42.88 34.12
C ARG A 311 -1.93 -44.07 34.40
N SER A 312 -1.38 -44.06 35.60
CA SER A 312 -1.10 -45.28 36.34
C SER A 312 -2.42 -45.93 36.74
N ALA A 313 -2.97 -46.82 35.92
CA ALA A 313 -4.04 -47.74 36.32
C ALA A 313 -3.79 -49.12 35.70
N PRO A 314 -3.63 -50.19 36.51
CA PRO A 314 -3.35 -51.53 36.04
C PRO A 314 -4.63 -52.30 35.66
N LEU A 315 -4.50 -53.10 34.59
CA LEU A 315 -5.12 -54.41 34.31
C LEU A 315 -6.66 -54.55 34.35
N LEU A 316 -7.23 -55.02 33.23
CA LEU A 316 -7.84 -56.36 33.13
C LEU A 316 -8.16 -56.70 31.66
N ARG A 317 -7.57 -57.80 31.18
CA ARG A 317 -7.92 -58.48 29.92
C ARG A 317 -9.28 -59.15 30.06
N PRO A 318 -10.07 -59.20 28.98
CA PRO A 318 -10.68 -60.47 28.59
C PRO A 318 -10.31 -60.90 27.17
N SER A 319 -10.35 -62.22 27.02
CA SER A 319 -9.88 -63.02 25.89
C SER A 319 -10.80 -63.00 24.66
N SER A 320 -10.16 -63.27 23.52
CA SER A 320 -10.62 -64.11 22.41
C SER A 320 -11.95 -63.78 21.72
N ARG A 321 -11.85 -63.35 20.46
CA ARG A 321 -12.61 -63.93 19.36
C ARG A 321 -11.91 -63.70 18.03
N GLU A 322 -11.43 -64.80 17.45
CA GLU A 322 -11.04 -64.93 16.06
C GLU A 322 -12.27 -64.73 15.16
N PHE A 323 -12.16 -63.94 14.10
CA PHE A 323 -12.95 -64.10 12.89
C PHE A 323 -12.27 -63.42 11.70
N GLY A 324 -11.97 -64.23 10.68
CA GLY A 324 -12.31 -63.90 9.29
C GLY A 324 -11.32 -63.05 8.49
N SER A 325 -10.40 -63.74 7.81
CA SER A 325 -9.70 -63.27 6.62
C SER A 325 -10.65 -63.02 5.43
N ALA A 326 -10.53 -61.87 4.75
CA ALA A 326 -10.73 -61.66 3.30
C ALA A 326 -10.45 -60.17 2.94
N PRO A 327 -10.38 -59.76 1.65
CA PRO A 327 -9.16 -59.76 0.86
C PRO A 327 -8.67 -58.35 0.49
N SER A 328 -7.40 -58.32 0.10
CA SER A 328 -6.70 -57.24 -0.60
C SER A 328 -7.49 -56.73 -1.82
N LEU A 329 -7.90 -55.46 -1.80
CA LEU A 329 -8.30 -54.71 -2.98
C LEU A 329 -7.31 -53.59 -3.26
N ALA A 330 -6.80 -53.63 -4.49
CA ALA A 330 -5.86 -52.71 -5.08
C ALA A 330 -6.33 -51.25 -5.02
N ARG A 331 -5.40 -50.34 -4.71
CA ARG A 331 -5.55 -48.90 -4.95
C ARG A 331 -5.16 -48.58 -6.40
N PRO A 332 -6.06 -48.01 -7.22
CA PRO A 332 -5.65 -47.41 -8.48
C PRO A 332 -5.10 -46.00 -8.26
N SER A 333 -4.11 -45.70 -9.08
CA SER A 333 -3.55 -44.39 -9.35
C SER A 333 -4.53 -43.49 -10.11
N SER A 334 -4.44 -42.20 -9.79
CA SER A 334 -4.66 -41.03 -10.67
C SER A 334 -6.04 -40.37 -10.68
N VAL A 335 -5.95 -39.07 -11.02
CA VAL A 335 -6.96 -38.10 -11.46
C VAL A 335 -7.51 -37.13 -10.40
N ALA A 336 -6.88 -35.94 -10.42
CA ALA A 336 -7.48 -34.60 -10.34
C ALA A 336 -8.63 -34.40 -9.35
N SER A 337 -8.28 -33.92 -8.14
CA SER A 337 -9.22 -33.20 -7.30
C SER A 337 -9.30 -31.76 -7.79
N LEU A 338 -10.46 -31.43 -8.36
CA LEU A 338 -10.94 -30.09 -8.65
C LEU A 338 -10.80 -29.20 -7.41
N CYS A 339 -9.76 -28.37 -7.39
CA CYS A 339 -9.77 -27.16 -6.58
C CYS A 339 -10.86 -26.26 -7.17
N ARG A 340 -11.95 -26.14 -6.42
CA ARG A 340 -12.97 -25.12 -6.59
C ARG A 340 -12.30 -23.76 -6.75
N ASP A 341 -12.77 -23.02 -7.74
CA ASP A 341 -12.57 -21.59 -7.89
C ASP A 341 -12.73 -20.90 -6.54
N ALA A 342 -11.62 -20.43 -5.98
CA ALA A 342 -11.64 -19.26 -5.12
C ALA A 342 -11.87 -18.08 -6.05
N SER A 343 -13.15 -17.89 -6.43
CA SER A 343 -13.62 -16.63 -6.97
C SER A 343 -13.07 -15.54 -6.06
N ALA A 344 -12.21 -14.70 -6.61
CA ALA A 344 -11.94 -13.38 -6.08
C ALA A 344 -13.29 -12.80 -5.65
N VAL A 345 -13.45 -12.63 -4.34
CA VAL A 345 -14.57 -11.85 -3.84
C VAL A 345 -14.28 -10.47 -4.41
N ASP A 346 -15.04 -10.05 -5.41
CA ASP A 346 -15.00 -8.69 -5.93
C ASP A 346 -15.11 -7.77 -4.71
N GLU A 347 -13.98 -7.13 -4.33
CA GLU A 347 -14.04 -6.02 -3.40
C GLU A 347 -14.98 -5.00 -4.06
N PRO A 348 -16.02 -4.51 -3.36
CA PRO A 348 -16.90 -3.51 -3.91
C PRO A 348 -16.06 -2.33 -4.40
N GLU A 349 -16.27 -1.93 -5.67
CA GLU A 349 -15.55 -0.85 -6.33
C GLU A 349 -15.50 0.37 -5.37
N ARG A 350 -14.29 0.76 -4.95
CA ARG A 350 -14.14 1.79 -3.93
C ARG A 350 -14.80 3.10 -4.40
N PRO A 351 -15.56 3.81 -3.54
CA PRO A 351 -16.08 5.12 -3.88
C PRO A 351 -14.89 6.04 -4.19
N LYS A 352 -14.77 6.45 -5.45
CA LYS A 352 -13.76 7.39 -5.91
C LYS A 352 -13.94 8.68 -5.14
N ALA A 353 -12.84 9.25 -4.62
CA ALA A 353 -12.86 10.58 -4.04
C ALA A 353 -13.60 11.54 -5.00
N PRO A 354 -14.49 12.42 -4.50
CA PRO A 354 -15.27 13.29 -5.36
C PRO A 354 -14.33 14.08 -6.27
N ARG A 355 -14.52 13.91 -7.60
CA ARG A 355 -13.82 14.70 -8.61
C ARG A 355 -14.21 16.16 -8.43
N ILE A 356 -13.22 17.04 -8.34
CA ILE A 356 -13.41 18.48 -8.40
C ILE A 356 -13.94 18.80 -9.80
N ARG A 357 -15.28 18.87 -9.98
CA ARG A 357 -15.88 19.30 -11.24
C ARG A 357 -15.75 20.81 -11.34
N LYS A 358 -14.97 21.30 -12.30
CA LYS A 358 -14.93 22.71 -12.70
C LYS A 358 -16.34 23.14 -13.15
N SER A 359 -17.06 23.90 -12.33
CA SER A 359 -18.24 24.64 -12.79
C SER A 359 -17.74 25.86 -13.57
N ALA A 360 -17.52 25.69 -14.87
CA ALA A 360 -17.28 26.80 -15.78
C ALA A 360 -18.60 27.60 -15.90
N ARG A 361 -18.77 28.61 -15.06
CA ARG A 361 -19.71 29.70 -15.35
C ARG A 361 -19.09 30.47 -16.51
N ALA A 362 -19.63 30.26 -17.71
CA ALA A 362 -19.44 31.18 -18.82
C ALA A 362 -19.93 32.56 -18.36
N LEU A 363 -19.00 33.49 -18.16
CA LEU A 363 -19.31 34.92 -18.17
C LEU A 363 -19.78 35.22 -19.59
N GLY A 364 -21.08 35.45 -19.73
CA GLY A 364 -21.67 35.87 -20.99
C GLY A 364 -21.07 37.22 -21.40
N ASP A 365 -20.64 37.29 -22.66
CA ASP A 365 -20.40 38.53 -23.37
C ASP A 365 -21.73 39.32 -23.42
N GLU A 366 -21.87 40.34 -22.56
CA GLU A 366 -22.85 41.40 -22.83
C GLU A 366 -22.28 42.29 -23.95
N PRO A 367 -23.01 42.48 -25.07
CA PRO A 367 -22.58 43.41 -26.09
C PRO A 367 -22.66 44.85 -25.54
N PRO A 368 -21.73 45.73 -25.91
CA PRO A 368 -21.74 47.11 -25.45
C PRO A 368 -23.00 47.85 -25.96
N PRO A 369 -23.53 48.81 -25.17
CA PRO A 369 -24.70 49.57 -25.57
C PRO A 369 -24.39 50.40 -26.82
N ALA A 370 -25.29 50.32 -27.79
CA ALA A 370 -25.23 51.12 -29.01
C ALA A 370 -25.33 52.61 -28.69
N ALA A 371 -24.45 53.40 -29.30
CA ALA A 371 -24.45 54.87 -29.26
C ALA A 371 -25.26 55.46 -30.42
#